data_AF-A0A655BP12-F1
#
_entry.id   AF-A0A655BP12-F1
#
_cell.length_a   1.000
_cell.length_b   1.000
_cell.length_c   1.000
_cell.angle_alpha   90.00
_cell.angle_beta   90.00
_cell.angle_gamma   90.00
#
_symmetry.space_group_name_H-M   'P 1'
#
loop_
_entity.id
_entity.type
_entity.pdbx_description
1 polymer ?
#
loop_
_entity_poly.entity_id
_entity_poly.type
_entity_poly.pdbx_seq_one_letter_code
_entity_poly.pdbx_strand_id
1 'polypeptide(L)'
;MSHGCVRLRNDDIKFLFENVPVGTRVQFIDEPVKATTEPDGSRYIEVHNPLSTTEAQFEGKEAVPITLNKSILAVTNEPDVDQTVVQQAVQDRSGMPVRLN
;
A
#
# COMPACT_ATOMS: atom_id res chain seq x y z
N MET A 1 -16.93 5.44 13.83
CA MET A 1 -16.15 6.42 14.63
C MET A 1 -16.01 7.71 13.82
N SER A 2 -16.52 8.86 14.27
CA SER A 2 -16.59 10.11 13.46
C SER A 2 -16.01 11.36 14.15
N HIS A 3 -14.91 11.24 14.91
CA HIS A 3 -14.36 12.39 15.66
C HIS A 3 -12.88 12.71 15.36
N GLY A 4 -12.38 12.43 14.15
CA GLY A 4 -11.10 12.96 13.68
C GLY A 4 -10.68 12.42 12.31
N CYS A 5 -10.23 13.30 11.41
CA CYS A 5 -9.87 12.94 10.02
C CYS A 5 -8.62 12.05 9.94
N VAL A 6 -7.51 12.46 10.58
CA VAL A 6 -6.27 11.67 10.70
C VAL A 6 -5.75 11.85 12.12
N ARG A 7 -5.35 10.77 12.78
CA ARG A 7 -4.86 10.79 14.17
C ARG A 7 -3.56 10.01 14.25
N LEU A 8 -2.59 10.57 14.96
CA LEU A 8 -1.30 9.95 15.22
C LEU A 8 -1.11 9.77 16.74
N ARG A 9 -0.10 9.00 17.16
CA ARG A 9 0.26 8.90 18.58
C ARG A 9 0.83 10.23 19.08
N ASN A 10 0.87 10.43 20.39
CA ASN A 10 1.23 11.71 21.02
C ASN A 10 2.59 12.24 20.54
N ASP A 11 3.61 11.39 20.50
CA ASP A 11 4.96 11.81 20.11
C ASP A 11 5.06 12.09 18.59
N ASP A 12 4.35 11.28 17.78
CA ASP A 12 4.32 11.43 16.32
C ASP A 12 3.66 12.76 15.89
N ILE A 13 2.53 13.14 16.52
CA ILE A 13 1.87 14.42 16.20
C ILE A 13 2.69 15.62 16.67
N LYS A 14 3.38 15.52 17.82
CA LYS A 14 4.29 16.56 18.31
C LYS A 14 5.44 16.77 17.34
N PHE A 15 6.05 15.68 16.88
CA PHE A 15 7.14 15.75 15.89
C PHE A 15 6.68 16.45 14.60
N LEU A 16 5.53 16.06 14.03
CA LEU A 16 5.03 16.71 12.82
C LEU A 16 4.70 18.20 13.04
N PHE A 17 4.11 18.56 14.19
CA PHE A 17 3.78 19.94 14.52
C PHE A 17 5.02 20.85 14.58
N GLU A 18 6.13 20.34 15.14
CA GLU A 18 7.37 21.11 15.27
C GLU A 18 8.17 21.21 13.96
N ASN A 19 7.99 20.26 13.03
CA ASN A 19 8.87 20.11 11.86
C ASN A 19 8.21 20.39 10.51
N VAL A 20 6.87 20.50 10.43
CA VAL A 20 6.15 20.71 9.15
C VAL A 20 5.70 22.17 9.04
N PRO A 21 6.30 22.98 8.14
CA PRO A 21 5.91 24.38 7.97
C PRO A 21 4.48 24.55 7.43
N VAL A 22 3.87 25.70 7.76
CA VAL A 22 2.61 26.12 7.15
C VAL A 22 2.79 26.27 5.64
N GLY A 23 1.87 25.71 4.86
CA GLY A 23 1.94 25.68 3.40
C GLY A 23 2.58 24.41 2.82
N THR A 24 3.03 23.47 3.66
CA THR A 24 3.50 22.17 3.19
C THR A 24 2.38 21.43 2.46
N ARG A 25 2.69 20.89 1.27
CA ARG A 25 1.73 20.14 0.46
C ARG A 25 1.30 18.87 1.18
N VAL A 26 -0.01 18.66 1.28
CA VAL A 26 -0.63 17.42 1.77
C VAL A 26 -1.31 16.71 0.60
N GLN A 27 -1.11 15.40 0.50
CA GLN A 27 -1.76 14.55 -0.48
C GLN A 27 -2.28 13.29 0.18
N PHE A 28 -3.52 12.94 -0.12
CA PHE A 28 -4.11 11.66 0.23
C PHE A 28 -4.04 10.76 -1.00
N ILE A 29 -3.62 9.52 -0.79
CA ILE A 29 -3.60 8.45 -1.80
C ILE A 29 -4.28 7.21 -1.23
N ASP A 30 -4.85 6.40 -2.11
CA ASP A 30 -5.43 5.10 -1.79
C ASP A 30 -4.77 4.07 -2.72
N GLU A 31 -3.63 3.56 -2.29
CA GLU A 31 -2.79 2.64 -3.05
C GLU A 31 -2.48 1.41 -2.18
N PRO A 32 -3.38 0.42 -2.11
CA PRO A 32 -3.16 -0.79 -1.31
C PRO A 32 -2.07 -1.69 -1.90
N VAL A 33 -1.64 -1.43 -3.14
CA VAL A 33 -0.53 -2.13 -3.79
C VAL A 33 0.49 -1.11 -4.27
N LYS A 34 1.74 -1.34 -3.90
CA LYS A 34 2.91 -0.60 -4.39
C LYS A 34 3.89 -1.56 -5.04
N ALA A 35 4.56 -1.12 -6.09
CA ALA A 35 5.61 -1.90 -6.74
C ALA A 35 6.73 -0.98 -7.22
N THR A 36 7.95 -1.50 -7.26
CA THR A 36 9.15 -0.74 -7.62
C THR A 36 10.14 -1.61 -8.39
N THR A 37 10.93 -0.97 -9.24
CA THR A 37 12.15 -1.52 -9.83
C THR A 37 13.31 -0.68 -9.30
N GLU A 38 14.17 -1.30 -8.52
CA GLU A 38 15.30 -0.64 -7.88
C GLU A 38 16.45 -0.43 -8.88
N PRO A 39 17.40 0.46 -8.59
CA PRO A 39 18.52 0.76 -9.50
C PRO A 39 19.41 -0.44 -9.85
N ASP A 40 19.40 -1.49 -9.02
CA ASP A 40 20.13 -2.74 -9.25
C ASP A 40 19.35 -3.77 -10.10
N GLY A 41 18.13 -3.42 -10.54
CA GLY A 41 17.24 -4.28 -11.31
C GLY A 41 16.36 -5.20 -10.45
N SER A 42 16.50 -5.18 -9.12
CA SER A 42 15.60 -5.93 -8.24
C SER A 42 14.20 -5.32 -8.25
N ARG A 43 13.18 -6.16 -8.20
CA ARG A 43 11.78 -5.75 -8.26
C ARG A 43 11.04 -6.19 -7.01
N TYR A 44 10.21 -5.32 -6.48
CA TYR A 44 9.45 -5.57 -5.26
C TYR A 44 7.97 -5.23 -5.42
N ILE A 45 7.13 -5.96 -4.69
CA ILE A 45 5.71 -5.65 -4.48
C ILE A 45 5.40 -5.62 -3.00
N GLU A 46 4.59 -4.67 -2.56
CA GLU A 46 4.04 -4.59 -1.21
C GLU A 46 2.51 -4.51 -1.30
N VAL A 47 1.83 -5.45 -0.66
CA VAL A 47 0.36 -5.58 -0.73
C VAL A 47 -0.24 -5.45 0.65
N HIS A 48 -1.15 -4.49 0.82
CA HIS A 48 -1.99 -4.31 1.98
C HIS A 48 -3.43 -4.76 1.71
N ASN A 49 -4.19 -4.94 2.77
CA ASN A 49 -5.64 -5.04 2.64
C ASN A 49 -6.20 -3.69 2.16
N PRO A 50 -7.06 -3.67 1.12
CA PRO A 50 -7.72 -2.45 0.68
C PRO A 50 -8.52 -1.81 1.82
N LEU A 51 -8.72 -0.48 1.75
CA LEU A 51 -9.66 0.20 2.62
C LEU A 51 -11.05 -0.43 2.45
N SER A 52 -11.61 -0.93 3.55
CA SER A 52 -12.96 -1.51 3.54
C SER A 52 -13.96 -0.41 3.16
N THR A 53 -14.75 -0.67 2.12
CA THR A 53 -15.78 0.26 1.64
C THR A 53 -17.14 0.01 2.31
N THR A 54 -17.33 -1.16 2.93
CA THR A 54 -18.54 -1.55 3.66
C THR A 54 -18.21 -2.14 5.04
N GLU A 55 -19.18 -2.12 5.96
CA GLU A 55 -19.04 -2.78 7.26
C GLU A 55 -18.83 -4.29 7.11
N ALA A 56 -19.47 -4.94 6.13
CA ALA A 56 -19.27 -6.37 5.87
C ALA A 56 -17.83 -6.71 5.43
N GLN A 57 -17.19 -5.83 4.66
CA GLN A 57 -15.77 -5.96 4.30
C GLN A 57 -14.85 -5.69 5.50
N PHE A 58 -15.22 -4.76 6.37
CA PHE A 58 -14.47 -4.48 7.60
C PHE A 58 -14.54 -5.65 8.59
N GLU A 59 -15.68 -6.32 8.67
CA GLU A 59 -15.90 -7.52 9.49
C GLU A 59 -15.34 -8.81 8.85
N GLY A 60 -14.69 -8.73 7.68
CA GLY A 60 -14.09 -9.87 6.99
C GLY A 60 -15.10 -10.84 6.35
N LYS A 61 -16.35 -10.42 6.17
CA LYS A 61 -17.43 -11.23 5.58
C LYS A 61 -17.42 -11.21 4.05
N GLU A 62 -16.81 -10.20 3.44
CA GLU A 62 -16.63 -10.09 2.00
C GLU A 62 -15.16 -9.82 1.67
N ALA A 63 -14.64 -10.54 0.67
CA ALA A 63 -13.31 -10.28 0.16
C ALA A 63 -13.30 -8.98 -0.66
N VAL A 64 -12.43 -8.04 -0.30
CA VAL A 64 -12.18 -6.86 -1.14
C VAL A 64 -11.21 -7.28 -2.26
N PRO A 65 -11.62 -7.17 -3.54
CA PRO A 65 -10.76 -7.52 -4.66
C PRO A 65 -9.63 -6.50 -4.78
N ILE A 66 -8.42 -6.98 -5.06
CA ILE A 66 -7.26 -6.15 -5.37
C ILE A 66 -7.14 -6.03 -6.88
N THR A 67 -7.04 -4.80 -7.38
CA THR A 67 -6.81 -4.53 -8.80
C THR A 67 -5.43 -3.91 -8.97
N LEU A 68 -4.62 -4.47 -9.88
CA LEU A 68 -3.30 -3.93 -10.21
C LEU A 68 -3.46 -2.87 -11.29
N ASN A 69 -3.08 -1.64 -10.96
CA ASN A 69 -3.13 -0.53 -11.92
C ASN A 69 -1.97 -0.62 -12.94
N LYS A 70 -1.98 0.25 -13.95
CA LYS A 70 -0.95 0.26 -15.01
C LYS A 70 0.47 0.41 -14.49
N SER A 71 0.69 1.23 -13.46
CA SER A 71 2.02 1.48 -12.89
C SER A 71 2.55 0.23 -12.18
N ILE A 72 1.68 -0.51 -11.49
CA ILE A 72 2.05 -1.78 -10.86
C ILE A 72 2.34 -2.84 -11.92
N LEU A 73 1.48 -2.96 -12.93
CA LEU A 73 1.67 -3.91 -14.03
C LEU A 73 2.95 -3.66 -14.83
N ALA A 74 3.40 -2.40 -14.92
CA ALA A 74 4.67 -2.07 -15.57
C ALA A 74 5.89 -2.67 -14.85
N VAL A 75 5.79 -2.95 -13.55
CA VAL A 75 6.83 -3.64 -12.77
C VAL A 75 6.58 -5.14 -12.73
N THR A 76 5.35 -5.57 -12.50
CA THR A 76 5.03 -6.99 -12.24
C THR A 76 4.92 -7.84 -13.50
N ASN A 77 4.79 -7.27 -14.70
CA ASN A 77 4.70 -8.02 -15.96
C ASN A 77 6.04 -8.14 -16.69
N GLU A 78 7.13 -7.74 -16.04
CA GLU A 78 8.46 -7.80 -16.63
C GLU A 78 8.94 -9.25 -16.76
N PRO A 79 9.76 -9.58 -17.78
CA PRO A 79 10.07 -10.97 -18.12
C PRO A 79 10.79 -11.76 -17.02
N ASP A 80 11.47 -11.06 -16.12
CA ASP A 80 12.24 -11.60 -15.02
C ASP A 80 11.43 -11.77 -13.72
N VAL A 81 10.15 -11.37 -13.70
CA VAL A 81 9.28 -11.48 -12.52
C VAL A 81 8.66 -12.86 -12.38
N ASP A 82 8.79 -13.44 -11.19
CA ASP A 82 8.06 -14.64 -10.80
C ASP A 82 6.58 -14.34 -10.50
N GLN A 83 5.71 -14.72 -11.44
CA GLN A 83 4.26 -14.53 -11.34
C GLN A 83 3.64 -15.33 -10.18
N THR A 84 4.27 -16.41 -9.72
CA THR A 84 3.78 -17.17 -8.56
C THR A 84 3.96 -16.36 -7.28
N VAL A 85 5.09 -15.65 -7.14
CA VAL A 85 5.37 -14.76 -6.02
C VAL A 85 4.42 -13.56 -6.02
N VAL A 86 4.13 -12.98 -7.20
CA VAL A 86 3.13 -11.91 -7.33
C VAL A 86 1.75 -12.38 -6.83
N GLN A 87 1.29 -13.55 -7.29
CA GLN A 87 0.00 -14.10 -6.88
C GLN A 87 -0.04 -14.39 -5.37
N GLN A 88 1.03 -14.93 -4.81
CA GLN A 88 1.13 -15.20 -3.38
C GLN A 88 1.08 -13.91 -2.57
N ALA A 89 1.81 -12.87 -2.97
CA ALA A 89 1.78 -11.57 -2.28
C ALA A 89 0.39 -10.93 -2.30
N VAL A 90 -0.35 -11.06 -3.42
CA VAL A 90 -1.74 -10.57 -3.54
C VAL A 90 -2.73 -11.33 -2.65
N GLN A 91 -2.47 -12.62 -2.42
CA GLN A 91 -3.26 -13.46 -1.51
C GLN A 91 -2.93 -13.18 -0.05
N ASP A 92 -1.64 -13.12 0.30
CA ASP A 92 -1.17 -12.99 1.68
C ASP A 92 -1.42 -11.61 2.28
N ARG A 93 -1.26 -10.55 1.46
CA ARG A 93 -1.51 -9.15 1.87
C ARG A 93 -0.81 -8.78 3.18
N SER A 94 0.44 -9.22 3.31
CA SER A 94 1.21 -9.14 4.55
C SER A 94 1.60 -7.71 4.94
N GLY A 95 1.49 -6.75 4.03
CA GLY A 95 1.99 -5.39 4.19
C GLY A 95 3.52 -5.28 4.15
N MET A 96 4.24 -6.37 3.86
CA MET A 96 5.70 -6.38 3.75
C MET A 96 6.14 -6.47 2.29
N PRO A 97 7.19 -5.74 1.86
CA PRO A 97 7.75 -5.87 0.53
C PRO A 97 8.28 -7.29 0.25
N VAL A 98 7.92 -7.85 -0.89
CA VAL A 98 8.36 -9.17 -1.38
C VAL A 98 9.14 -8.98 -2.68
N ARG A 99 10.30 -9.62 -2.76
CA ARG A 99 11.16 -9.60 -3.95
C ARG A 99 10.59 -10.52 -5.04
N LEU A 100 10.62 -10.07 -6.29
CA LEU A 100 9.98 -10.73 -7.43
C LEU A 100 10.93 -11.47 -8.38
N ASN A 101 12.24 -11.16 -8.35
CA ASN A 101 13.24 -11.68 -9.29
C ASN A 101 14.61 -11.95 -8.64
#